data_AF-A0AAI8W0J7-F1
#
_entry.id   AF-A0AAI8W0J7-F1
#
_cell.length_a   1.000
_cell.length_b   1.000
_cell.length_c   1.000
_cell.angle_alpha   90.00
_cell.angle_beta   90.00
_cell.angle_gamma   90.00
#
_symmetry.space_group_name_H-M   'P 1'
#
loop_
_entity.id
_entity.type
_entity.pdbx_description
1 polymer ?
#
loop_
_entity_poly.entity_id
_entity_poly.type
_entity_poly.pdbx_seq_one_letter_code
_entity_poly.pdbx_strand_id
1 'polypeptide(L)'
;MAALPAQGIAKITVNGEEYMPAPHEVNPELPEDMVWTQWPPNDLYMSDPQWYDVTGKDMIAQRRIWAAETNEAQIGHFRALLDEHPSRRLDMMFAAAVKGKADVIRFLLERGVKSTANEADGDDMTLVPLHAAAYQGHLECVGIFIEEVGLSPDTRDDMGGTPLMRACWGKQTDVVRYLIEKGADVMVRQKAAPGPDEEGVNAFEFAAGSGCVACAELVVARAQEPGVHAADLANAMALAVAAQADNLAMLELILRLGNYPLVNIEDRGHLVLTQSMKDSIEGAFRRALLQGTCKSLKPLFAYIDSRGEDGGHNWDNLKQETLKALRDAMLEFATRDDEEHRDAFVFVSGILLNTDSRFTSPPLQEKKDNVLLDAFFWACQKGCLDTVKLIDSMHKSLEVSQLSHVSPASCSSLYVAVAEGREEVVQYLFSEHGEQLDIHLGNGVFANGPTPLWSAVRNGHAGIIRLLLANGGPVDSYDSAKPEVEEPRSKKVVITATKTTRAPVRIISEAEWATENGHHLEGPAEKGGYTDSDRKEVRYVTLELTASDLKWWDKIQLRKSDEQLRSIENNGREIQTHPGAA
;
A
#
# COMPACT_ATOMS: atom_id res chain seq x y z
N MET A 1 -19.87 -8.73 9.15
CA MET A 1 -18.89 -7.64 9.17
C MET A 1 -17.52 -8.21 8.82
N ALA A 2 -17.11 -8.06 7.57
CA ALA A 2 -15.71 -8.20 7.18
C ALA A 2 -15.40 -6.96 6.34
N ALA A 3 -14.57 -6.05 6.87
CA ALA A 3 -13.95 -5.03 6.03
C ALA A 3 -12.91 -5.77 5.18
N LEU A 4 -13.17 -5.89 3.88
CA LEU A 4 -12.15 -6.36 2.95
C LEU A 4 -11.02 -5.33 2.92
N PRO A 5 -9.75 -5.77 2.91
CA PRO A 5 -8.63 -4.86 2.77
C PRO A 5 -8.74 -4.16 1.41
N ALA A 6 -8.38 -2.87 1.35
CA ALA A 6 -8.24 -2.14 0.10
C ALA A 6 -7.10 -2.78 -0.71
N GLN A 7 -7.44 -3.82 -1.48
CA GLN A 7 -6.57 -4.39 -2.49
C GLN A 7 -6.50 -3.36 -3.62
N GLY A 8 -5.29 -2.98 -4.01
CA GLY A 8 -5.10 -2.19 -5.23
C GLY A 8 -5.82 -2.88 -6.38
N ILE A 9 -6.54 -2.10 -7.19
CA ILE A 9 -7.28 -2.59 -8.35
C ILE A 9 -6.26 -3.24 -9.31
N ALA A 10 -6.25 -4.57 -9.36
CA ALA A 10 -5.41 -5.31 -10.29
C ALA A 10 -6.05 -5.32 -11.68
N LYS A 11 -5.23 -5.26 -12.73
CA LYS A 11 -5.70 -5.43 -14.11
C LYS A 11 -6.35 -6.79 -14.28
N ILE A 12 -7.48 -6.84 -14.98
CA ILE A 12 -8.15 -8.07 -15.35
C ILE A 12 -8.07 -8.27 -16.86
N THR A 13 -7.92 -9.52 -17.30
CA THR A 13 -7.84 -9.86 -18.72
C THR A 13 -9.23 -10.18 -19.24
N VAL A 14 -9.72 -9.38 -20.19
CA VAL A 14 -11.01 -9.61 -20.89
C VAL A 14 -10.70 -9.78 -22.37
N ASN A 15 -11.10 -10.92 -22.94
CA ASN A 15 -10.84 -11.28 -24.35
C ASN A 15 -9.35 -11.27 -24.76
N GLY A 16 -8.45 -11.55 -23.82
CA GLY A 16 -7.00 -11.57 -24.07
C GLY A 16 -6.30 -10.22 -23.90
N GLU A 17 -7.04 -9.14 -23.61
CA GLU A 17 -6.46 -7.82 -23.33
C GLU A 17 -6.56 -7.47 -21.85
N GLU A 18 -5.47 -6.93 -21.30
CA GLU A 18 -5.40 -6.48 -19.90
C GLU A 18 -6.02 -5.10 -19.74
N TYR A 19 -7.11 -5.03 -18.99
CA TYR A 19 -7.89 -3.83 -18.72
C TYR A 19 -7.89 -3.52 -17.21
N MET A 20 -7.88 -2.22 -16.85
CA MET A 20 -7.95 -1.78 -15.45
C MET A 20 -9.42 -1.65 -15.01
N PRO A 21 -9.93 -2.52 -14.12
CA PRO A 21 -11.34 -2.52 -13.78
C PRO A 21 -11.80 -1.24 -13.09
N ALA A 22 -12.93 -0.69 -13.50
CA ALA A 22 -13.56 0.41 -12.76
C ALA A 22 -13.93 -0.07 -11.35
N PRO A 23 -14.06 0.81 -10.32
CA PRO A 23 -14.30 0.38 -8.94
C PRO A 23 -15.50 -0.55 -8.75
N HIS A 24 -16.49 -0.49 -9.65
CA HIS A 24 -17.67 -1.35 -9.65
C HIS A 24 -17.48 -2.72 -10.35
N GLU A 25 -16.34 -2.96 -10.98
CA GLU A 25 -15.98 -4.21 -11.68
C GLU A 25 -15.06 -5.12 -10.86
N VAL A 26 -14.38 -4.58 -9.84
CA VAL A 26 -13.51 -5.32 -8.92
C VAL A 26 -14.26 -5.88 -7.71
N ASN A 27 -15.46 -5.36 -7.46
CA ASN A 27 -16.26 -5.76 -6.31
C ASN A 27 -16.88 -7.14 -6.56
N PRO A 28 -16.62 -8.15 -5.71
CA PRO A 28 -17.20 -9.47 -5.84
C PRO A 28 -18.73 -9.40 -5.81
N GLU A 29 -19.38 -10.32 -6.52
CA GLU A 29 -20.82 -10.54 -6.41
C GLU A 29 -21.17 -10.79 -4.94
N LEU A 30 -21.99 -9.91 -4.37
CA LEU A 30 -22.54 -10.14 -3.05
C LEU A 30 -23.67 -11.15 -3.19
N PRO A 31 -23.77 -12.15 -2.28
CA PRO A 31 -24.98 -12.95 -2.14
C PRO A 31 -26.23 -12.07 -2.01
N GLU A 32 -27.40 -12.57 -2.43
CA GLU A 32 -28.66 -11.80 -2.47
C GLU A 32 -29.04 -11.11 -1.14
N ASP A 33 -28.46 -11.54 -0.02
CA ASP A 33 -28.68 -11.02 1.33
C ASP A 33 -27.60 -10.02 1.83
N MET A 34 -26.57 -9.72 1.03
CA MET A 34 -25.46 -8.84 1.41
C MET A 34 -25.46 -7.52 0.64
N VAL A 35 -25.03 -6.45 1.33
CA VAL A 35 -24.98 -5.08 0.77
C VAL A 35 -23.64 -4.40 1.07
N TRP A 36 -23.14 -3.61 0.11
CA TRP A 36 -21.99 -2.75 0.29
C TRP A 36 -22.30 -1.63 1.30
N THR A 37 -21.35 -1.31 2.17
CA THR A 37 -21.57 -0.37 3.30
C THR A 37 -21.03 1.04 3.08
N GLN A 38 -20.38 1.32 1.94
CA GLN A 38 -19.96 2.68 1.57
C GLN A 38 -20.86 3.25 0.48
N TRP A 39 -21.37 4.46 0.73
CA TRP A 39 -22.39 5.16 -0.05
C TRP A 39 -21.77 5.74 -1.33
N PRO A 40 -22.37 5.55 -2.53
CA PRO A 40 -21.88 6.17 -3.75
C PRO A 40 -22.06 7.70 -3.69
N PRO A 41 -21.16 8.48 -4.32
CA PRO A 41 -20.99 9.91 -4.01
C PRO A 41 -22.13 10.85 -4.45
N ASN A 42 -23.23 10.37 -5.03
CA ASN A 42 -24.28 11.27 -5.54
C ASN A 42 -25.69 10.62 -5.51
N ASP A 43 -26.64 11.32 -4.91
CA ASP A 43 -27.99 10.83 -4.61
C ASP A 43 -28.92 10.74 -5.84
N LEU A 44 -28.58 11.39 -6.96
CA LEU A 44 -29.32 11.28 -8.23
C LEU A 44 -29.19 9.90 -8.91
N TYR A 45 -28.28 9.05 -8.44
CA TYR A 45 -28.00 7.73 -9.03
C TYR A 45 -28.83 6.59 -8.40
N MET A 46 -29.50 6.81 -7.27
CA MET A 46 -30.24 5.76 -6.54
C MET A 46 -31.75 5.68 -6.86
N SER A 47 -32.29 6.60 -7.65
CA SER A 47 -33.73 6.67 -7.94
C SER A 47 -34.17 5.87 -9.18
N ASP A 48 -33.25 5.16 -9.82
CA ASP A 48 -33.49 4.44 -11.08
C ASP A 48 -33.39 2.90 -10.89
N PRO A 49 -34.54 2.20 -10.74
CA PRO A 49 -34.61 0.75 -10.54
C PRO A 49 -34.25 -0.07 -11.80
N GLN A 50 -33.91 0.58 -12.92
CA GLN A 50 -33.38 -0.08 -14.13
C GLN A 50 -31.86 0.04 -14.28
N TRP A 51 -31.19 0.85 -13.46
CA TRP A 51 -29.73 0.89 -13.37
C TRP A 51 -29.19 0.19 -12.14
N TYR A 52 -29.96 0.26 -11.06
CA TYR A 52 -29.72 -0.40 -9.81
C TYR A 52 -30.91 -1.27 -9.46
N ASP A 53 -30.74 -2.31 -8.65
CA ASP A 53 -31.89 -2.98 -8.05
C ASP A 53 -32.76 -1.98 -7.25
N VAL A 54 -33.99 -2.36 -6.89
CA VAL A 54 -34.94 -1.50 -6.13
C VAL A 54 -34.41 -0.98 -4.79
N THR A 55 -33.26 -1.45 -4.33
CA THR A 55 -32.59 -0.96 -3.13
C THR A 55 -31.49 0.08 -3.40
N GLY A 56 -31.20 0.38 -4.66
CA GLY A 56 -30.20 1.37 -5.12
C GLY A 56 -28.75 0.86 -5.04
N LYS A 57 -28.55 -0.46 -4.98
CA LYS A 57 -27.29 -1.07 -4.53
C LYS A 57 -26.58 -1.93 -5.57
N ASP A 58 -27.24 -2.31 -6.68
CA ASP A 58 -26.65 -3.27 -7.63
C ASP A 58 -26.74 -2.94 -9.13
N MET A 59 -25.59 -2.78 -9.79
CA MET A 59 -25.34 -2.45 -11.21
C MET A 59 -25.80 -3.52 -12.25
N ILE A 60 -26.66 -4.47 -11.85
CA ILE A 60 -26.99 -5.70 -12.60
C ILE A 60 -27.51 -5.43 -14.02
N ALA A 61 -28.28 -4.37 -14.24
CA ALA A 61 -28.93 -4.16 -15.53
C ALA A 61 -27.97 -3.71 -16.63
N GLN A 62 -27.01 -2.82 -16.35
CA GLN A 62 -25.95 -2.50 -17.30
C GLN A 62 -25.10 -3.74 -17.62
N ARG A 63 -24.77 -4.55 -16.60
CA ARG A 63 -24.02 -5.80 -16.80
C ARG A 63 -24.75 -6.73 -17.77
N ARG A 64 -26.07 -6.86 -17.66
CA ARG A 64 -26.90 -7.65 -18.59
C ARG A 64 -26.92 -7.08 -20.01
N ILE A 65 -26.93 -5.76 -20.17
CA ILE A 65 -26.85 -5.11 -21.49
C ILE A 65 -25.50 -5.42 -22.13
N TRP A 66 -24.40 -5.20 -21.41
CA TRP A 66 -23.05 -5.46 -21.93
C TRP A 66 -22.73 -6.95 -22.08
N ALA A 67 -23.42 -7.82 -21.35
CA ALA A 67 -23.32 -9.29 -21.47
C ALA A 67 -24.14 -9.87 -22.64
N ALA A 68 -24.93 -9.06 -23.36
CA ALA A 68 -25.66 -9.56 -24.52
C ALA A 68 -24.69 -9.98 -25.64
N GLU A 69 -24.95 -11.13 -26.25
CA GLU A 69 -24.03 -11.82 -27.18
C GLU A 69 -23.81 -11.06 -28.51
N THR A 70 -24.76 -10.22 -28.94
CA THR A 70 -24.67 -9.50 -30.23
C THR A 70 -24.79 -7.99 -30.05
N ASN A 71 -24.04 -7.23 -30.86
CA ASN A 71 -24.09 -5.76 -30.86
C ASN A 71 -25.51 -5.23 -31.15
N GLU A 72 -26.30 -5.96 -31.94
CA GLU A 72 -27.70 -5.64 -32.25
C GLU A 72 -28.61 -5.76 -31.02
N ALA A 73 -28.41 -6.79 -30.20
CA ALA A 73 -29.13 -6.96 -28.94
C ALA A 73 -28.73 -5.88 -27.93
N GLN A 74 -27.44 -5.52 -27.87
CA GLN A 74 -26.94 -4.40 -27.04
C GLN A 74 -27.60 -3.08 -27.44
N ILE A 75 -27.60 -2.76 -28.74
CA ILE A 75 -28.26 -1.58 -29.31
C ILE A 75 -29.77 -1.59 -29.05
N GLY A 76 -30.42 -2.76 -29.11
CA GLY A 76 -31.84 -2.93 -28.79
C GLY A 76 -32.19 -2.56 -27.35
N HIS A 77 -31.41 -3.03 -26.38
CA HIS A 77 -31.60 -2.67 -24.97
C HIS A 77 -31.30 -1.19 -24.72
N PHE A 78 -30.23 -0.66 -25.33
CA PHE A 78 -29.90 0.75 -25.24
C PHE A 78 -30.98 1.66 -25.84
N ARG A 79 -31.65 1.22 -26.92
CA ARG A 79 -32.77 1.94 -27.52
C ARG A 79 -33.92 2.15 -26.55
N ALA A 80 -34.34 1.10 -25.84
CA ALA A 80 -35.42 1.18 -24.86
C ALA A 80 -35.05 2.15 -23.72
N LEU A 81 -33.82 2.05 -23.23
CA LEU A 81 -33.34 2.83 -22.09
C LEU A 81 -33.17 4.33 -22.40
N LEU A 82 -32.82 4.69 -23.65
CA LEU A 82 -32.72 6.10 -24.10
C LEU A 82 -34.07 6.81 -24.21
N ASP A 83 -35.12 6.06 -24.56
CA ASP A 83 -36.48 6.58 -24.68
C ASP A 83 -37.09 6.83 -23.29
N GLU A 84 -36.70 6.03 -22.30
CA GLU A 84 -37.19 6.14 -20.91
C GLU A 84 -36.42 7.18 -20.07
N HIS A 85 -35.09 7.32 -20.29
CA HIS A 85 -34.24 8.18 -19.47
C HIS A 85 -33.35 9.14 -20.31
N PRO A 86 -33.93 10.22 -20.86
CA PRO A 86 -33.22 11.13 -21.76
C PRO A 86 -32.09 11.95 -21.11
N SER A 87 -32.04 12.06 -19.78
CA SER A 87 -30.99 12.78 -19.04
C SER A 87 -29.69 11.98 -18.85
N ARG A 88 -29.66 10.69 -19.19
CA ARG A 88 -28.52 9.79 -18.93
C ARG A 88 -27.74 9.44 -20.20
N ARG A 89 -28.01 10.14 -21.29
CA ARG A 89 -27.47 9.86 -22.62
C ARG A 89 -25.93 9.95 -22.67
N LEU A 90 -25.34 10.89 -21.94
CA LEU A 90 -23.89 11.07 -21.90
C LEU A 90 -23.18 9.96 -21.10
N ASP A 91 -23.77 9.51 -19.98
CA ASP A 91 -23.26 8.39 -19.17
C ASP A 91 -23.15 7.10 -19.99
N MET A 92 -24.15 6.86 -20.86
CA MET A 92 -24.19 5.71 -21.76
C MET A 92 -23.11 5.80 -22.84
N MET A 93 -22.91 7.00 -23.40
CA MET A 93 -21.81 7.29 -24.33
C MET A 93 -20.45 7.06 -23.67
N PHE A 94 -20.28 7.50 -22.43
CA PHE A 94 -19.06 7.29 -21.65
C PHE A 94 -18.79 5.80 -21.41
N ALA A 95 -19.79 5.03 -20.99
CA ALA A 95 -19.65 3.58 -20.80
C ALA A 95 -19.28 2.85 -22.10
N ALA A 96 -19.91 3.23 -23.23
CA ALA A 96 -19.56 2.68 -24.54
C ALA A 96 -18.13 3.01 -24.95
N ALA A 97 -17.66 4.22 -24.66
CA ALA A 97 -16.29 4.65 -24.89
C ALA A 97 -15.27 3.88 -24.02
N VAL A 98 -15.56 3.62 -22.75
CA VAL A 98 -14.71 2.81 -21.86
C VAL A 98 -14.58 1.37 -22.36
N LYS A 99 -15.66 0.80 -22.89
CA LYS A 99 -15.72 -0.60 -23.36
C LYS A 99 -15.31 -0.79 -24.83
N GLY A 100 -15.00 0.28 -25.56
CA GLY A 100 -14.57 0.20 -26.96
C GLY A 100 -15.67 -0.15 -27.94
N LYS A 101 -16.93 0.20 -27.63
CA LYS A 101 -18.11 -0.23 -28.39
C LYS A 101 -18.48 0.82 -29.44
N ALA A 102 -17.67 0.90 -30.49
CA ALA A 102 -17.80 1.83 -31.61
C ALA A 102 -19.22 1.84 -32.24
N ASP A 103 -19.82 0.66 -32.47
CA ASP A 103 -21.19 0.54 -33.01
C ASP A 103 -22.24 1.19 -32.12
N VAL A 104 -22.10 1.04 -30.79
CA VAL A 104 -23.01 1.64 -29.82
C VAL A 104 -22.82 3.16 -29.81
N ILE A 105 -21.58 3.65 -29.92
CA ILE A 105 -21.29 5.10 -30.04
C ILE A 105 -21.95 5.66 -31.30
N ARG A 106 -21.78 5.03 -32.46
CA ARG A 106 -22.43 5.45 -33.73
C ARG A 106 -23.94 5.51 -33.57
N PHE A 107 -24.53 4.46 -33.01
CA PHE A 107 -25.97 4.42 -32.75
C PHE A 107 -26.44 5.57 -31.84
N LEU A 108 -25.70 5.86 -30.75
CA LEU A 108 -26.02 6.97 -29.86
C LEU A 108 -25.92 8.32 -30.56
N LEU A 109 -24.90 8.52 -31.41
CA LEU A 109 -24.72 9.74 -32.20
C LEU A 109 -25.84 9.93 -33.23
N GLU A 110 -26.27 8.87 -33.93
CA GLU A 110 -27.42 8.90 -34.86
C GLU A 110 -28.73 9.32 -34.17
N ARG A 111 -28.86 9.02 -32.87
CA ARG A 111 -30.00 9.42 -32.04
C ARG A 111 -29.90 10.84 -31.49
N GLY A 112 -28.86 11.59 -31.86
CA GLY A 112 -28.65 12.97 -31.42
C GLY A 112 -28.16 13.08 -29.98
N VAL A 113 -27.55 12.03 -29.42
CA VAL A 113 -26.85 12.12 -28.14
C VAL A 113 -25.64 13.03 -28.33
N LYS A 114 -25.56 14.12 -27.56
CA LYS A 114 -24.38 14.99 -27.54
C LYS A 114 -23.19 14.22 -26.96
N SER A 115 -22.02 14.39 -27.56
CA SER A 115 -20.77 13.75 -27.14
C SER A 115 -20.01 14.52 -26.05
N THR A 116 -20.48 15.70 -25.69
CA THR A 116 -19.89 16.59 -24.67
C THR A 116 -20.98 17.13 -23.75
N ALA A 117 -20.69 17.25 -22.47
CA ALA A 117 -21.53 17.98 -21.53
C ALA A 117 -21.51 19.48 -21.86
N ASN A 118 -22.66 20.14 -21.78
CA ASN A 118 -22.75 21.60 -21.73
C ASN A 118 -23.12 22.01 -20.30
N GLU A 119 -22.45 23.01 -19.74
CA GLU A 119 -22.78 23.57 -18.41
C GLU A 119 -24.26 23.98 -18.27
N ALA A 120 -24.91 24.32 -19.39
CA ALA A 120 -26.31 24.74 -19.44
C ALA A 120 -27.33 23.59 -19.28
N ASP A 121 -26.92 22.34 -19.54
CA ASP A 121 -27.81 21.17 -19.50
C ASP A 121 -27.85 20.51 -18.10
N GLY A 122 -27.06 20.99 -17.14
CA GLY A 122 -26.98 20.44 -15.78
C GLY A 122 -26.27 19.07 -15.70
N ASP A 123 -25.68 18.62 -16.80
CA ASP A 123 -24.88 17.42 -16.88
C ASP A 123 -23.56 17.59 -16.13
N ASP A 124 -23.13 16.53 -15.45
CA ASP A 124 -21.86 16.47 -14.74
C ASP A 124 -20.72 16.59 -15.78
N MET A 125 -19.97 17.70 -15.71
CA MET A 125 -18.87 18.02 -16.64
C MET A 125 -17.71 16.99 -16.56
N THR A 126 -17.76 16.07 -15.58
CA THR A 126 -16.75 15.04 -15.32
C THR A 126 -16.64 13.95 -16.39
N LEU A 127 -17.63 13.82 -17.27
CA LEU A 127 -17.71 12.72 -18.24
C LEU A 127 -17.43 13.19 -19.66
N VAL A 128 -16.19 13.00 -20.11
CA VAL A 128 -15.81 13.22 -21.52
C VAL A 128 -15.47 11.87 -22.17
N PRO A 129 -16.39 11.26 -22.95
CA PRO A 129 -16.20 9.94 -23.58
C PRO A 129 -14.91 9.80 -24.40
N LEU A 130 -14.50 10.87 -25.10
CA LEU A 130 -13.26 10.90 -25.87
C LEU A 130 -12.01 10.62 -25.01
N HIS A 131 -11.95 11.20 -23.80
CA HIS A 131 -10.82 10.99 -22.87
C HIS A 131 -10.77 9.57 -22.34
N ALA A 132 -11.95 8.97 -22.07
CA ALA A 132 -12.05 7.59 -21.63
C ALA A 132 -11.64 6.61 -22.73
N ALA A 133 -12.13 6.80 -23.96
CA ALA A 133 -11.70 6.01 -25.11
C ALA A 133 -10.18 6.12 -25.32
N ALA A 134 -9.62 7.33 -25.17
CA ALA A 134 -8.19 7.55 -25.33
C ALA A 134 -7.35 6.88 -24.24
N TYR A 135 -7.79 6.93 -22.98
CA TYR A 135 -7.14 6.23 -21.86
C TYR A 135 -7.15 4.70 -22.04
N GLN A 136 -8.27 4.15 -22.54
CA GLN A 136 -8.45 2.72 -22.70
C GLN A 136 -7.89 2.16 -24.02
N GLY A 137 -7.47 3.02 -24.96
CA GLY A 137 -6.81 2.59 -26.20
C GLY A 137 -7.76 2.30 -27.35
N HIS A 138 -9.04 2.67 -27.22
CA HIS A 138 -10.06 2.35 -28.21
C HIS A 138 -9.99 3.32 -29.41
N LEU A 139 -9.02 3.07 -30.29
CA LEU A 139 -8.69 3.93 -31.44
C LEU A 139 -9.91 4.19 -32.34
N GLU A 140 -10.74 3.18 -32.59
CA GLU A 140 -11.94 3.34 -33.42
C GLU A 140 -12.94 4.31 -32.79
N CYS A 141 -13.14 4.23 -31.47
CA CYS A 141 -13.99 5.17 -30.73
C CYS A 141 -13.42 6.59 -30.78
N VAL A 142 -12.10 6.74 -30.60
CA VAL A 142 -11.41 8.03 -30.72
C VAL A 142 -11.56 8.60 -32.14
N GLY A 143 -11.48 7.74 -33.15
CA GLY A 143 -11.70 8.07 -34.55
C GLY A 143 -13.09 8.64 -34.80
N ILE A 144 -14.14 7.95 -34.33
CA ILE A 144 -15.53 8.42 -34.43
C ILE A 144 -15.69 9.83 -33.82
N PHE A 145 -15.17 10.03 -32.61
CA PHE A 145 -15.30 11.31 -31.91
C PHE A 145 -14.56 12.47 -32.62
N ILE A 146 -13.40 12.22 -33.21
CA ILE A 146 -12.61 13.28 -33.87
C ILE A 146 -13.08 13.52 -35.31
N GLU A 147 -13.34 12.47 -36.08
CA GLU A 147 -13.61 12.59 -37.52
C GLU A 147 -15.10 12.78 -37.83
N GLU A 148 -15.97 12.04 -37.14
CA GLU A 148 -17.41 12.04 -37.47
C GLU A 148 -18.16 13.11 -36.67
N VAL A 149 -17.82 13.25 -35.39
CA VAL A 149 -18.40 14.28 -34.53
C VAL A 149 -17.68 15.63 -34.70
N GLY A 150 -16.41 15.60 -35.12
CA GLY A 150 -15.61 16.82 -35.32
C GLY A 150 -15.09 17.42 -34.02
N LEU A 151 -14.90 16.61 -32.96
CA LEU A 151 -14.29 17.10 -31.72
C LEU A 151 -12.83 17.47 -31.94
N SER A 152 -12.40 18.56 -31.30
CA SER A 152 -10.99 18.95 -31.30
C SER A 152 -10.13 17.88 -30.63
N PRO A 153 -8.96 17.52 -31.19
CA PRO A 153 -8.01 16.64 -30.51
C PRO A 153 -7.50 17.21 -29.19
N ASP A 154 -7.63 18.53 -28.98
CA ASP A 154 -7.26 19.25 -27.74
C ASP A 154 -8.46 19.58 -26.84
N THR A 155 -9.58 18.87 -27.00
CA THR A 155 -10.72 18.99 -26.10
C THR A 155 -10.26 18.79 -24.66
N ARG A 156 -10.74 19.60 -23.71
CA ARG A 156 -10.29 19.54 -22.31
C ARG A 156 -11.35 18.88 -21.43
N ASP A 157 -10.91 18.01 -20.53
CA ASP A 157 -11.73 17.57 -19.41
C ASP A 157 -11.71 18.58 -18.25
N ASP A 158 -12.41 18.26 -17.15
CA ASP A 158 -12.54 19.13 -15.97
C ASP A 158 -11.21 19.50 -15.30
N MET A 159 -10.25 18.58 -15.35
CA MET A 159 -8.90 18.80 -14.85
C MET A 159 -8.04 19.58 -15.85
N GLY A 160 -8.61 19.96 -17.01
CA GLY A 160 -7.90 20.61 -18.10
C GLY A 160 -7.01 19.65 -18.90
N GLY A 161 -7.13 18.34 -18.68
CA GLY A 161 -6.37 17.33 -19.42
C GLY A 161 -6.90 17.16 -20.84
N THR A 162 -6.03 16.74 -21.77
CA THR A 162 -6.40 16.44 -23.16
C THR A 162 -6.50 14.93 -23.40
N PRO A 163 -7.15 14.46 -24.48
CA PRO A 163 -7.18 13.06 -24.86
C PRO A 163 -5.77 12.47 -25.00
N LEU A 164 -4.81 13.26 -25.49
CA LEU A 164 -3.41 12.87 -25.64
C LEU A 164 -2.78 12.57 -24.28
N MET A 165 -2.99 13.42 -23.27
CA MET A 165 -2.50 13.18 -21.90
C MET A 165 -3.05 11.89 -21.31
N ARG A 166 -4.35 11.64 -21.52
CA ARG A 166 -5.01 10.42 -21.03
C ARG A 166 -4.50 9.17 -21.76
N ALA A 167 -4.27 9.25 -23.07
CA ALA A 167 -3.64 8.17 -23.83
C ALA A 167 -2.20 7.87 -23.35
N CYS A 168 -1.41 8.91 -23.04
CA CYS A 168 -0.07 8.76 -22.46
C CYS A 168 -0.10 8.09 -21.07
N TRP A 169 -1.06 8.45 -20.22
CA TRP A 169 -1.26 7.81 -18.91
C TRP A 169 -1.69 6.34 -19.05
N GLY A 170 -2.60 6.06 -20.00
CA GLY A 170 -3.07 4.72 -20.34
C GLY A 170 -2.06 3.86 -21.11
N LYS A 171 -0.92 4.42 -21.51
CA LYS A 171 0.14 3.77 -22.32
C LYS A 171 -0.32 3.35 -23.74
N GLN A 172 -1.29 4.06 -24.29
CA GLN A 172 -1.98 3.71 -25.53
C GLN A 172 -1.26 4.29 -26.75
N THR A 173 -0.20 3.61 -27.20
CA THR A 173 0.72 4.11 -28.22
C THR A 173 0.05 4.41 -29.57
N ASP A 174 -0.91 3.57 -29.99
CA ASP A 174 -1.62 3.77 -31.27
C ASP A 174 -2.56 4.97 -31.24
N VAL A 175 -3.24 5.18 -30.11
CA VAL A 175 -4.06 6.38 -29.89
C VAL A 175 -3.20 7.64 -29.82
N VAL A 176 -2.05 7.59 -29.12
CA VAL A 176 -1.10 8.71 -29.05
C VAL A 176 -0.64 9.10 -30.47
N ARG A 177 -0.25 8.12 -31.28
CA ARG A 177 0.16 8.35 -32.68
C ARG A 177 -0.97 9.00 -33.48
N TYR A 178 -2.17 8.45 -33.39
CA TYR A 178 -3.34 8.95 -34.10
C TYR A 178 -3.68 10.40 -33.71
N LEU A 179 -3.71 10.71 -32.40
CA LEU A 179 -3.99 12.06 -31.91
C LEU A 179 -2.95 13.07 -32.40
N ILE A 180 -1.66 12.69 -32.41
CA ILE A 180 -0.57 13.51 -32.95
C ILE A 180 -0.75 13.75 -34.46
N GLU A 181 -1.12 12.73 -35.23
CA GLU A 181 -1.41 12.85 -36.68
C GLU A 181 -2.61 13.76 -36.95
N LYS A 182 -3.60 13.79 -36.03
CA LYS A 182 -4.74 14.70 -36.07
C LYS A 182 -4.44 16.11 -35.57
N GLY A 183 -3.20 16.39 -35.19
CA GLY A 183 -2.75 17.74 -34.82
C GLY A 183 -2.95 18.09 -33.35
N ALA A 184 -3.02 17.11 -32.44
CA ALA A 184 -3.02 17.37 -30.99
C ALA A 184 -1.76 18.16 -30.57
N ASP A 185 -1.96 19.19 -29.76
CA ASP A 185 -0.86 20.00 -29.23
C ASP A 185 -0.23 19.30 -28.00
N VAL A 186 1.02 18.89 -28.19
CA VAL A 186 1.83 18.20 -27.18
C VAL A 186 2.26 19.11 -26.00
N MET A 187 2.21 20.43 -26.18
CA MET A 187 2.68 21.42 -25.21
C MET A 187 1.57 21.92 -24.27
N VAL A 188 0.32 21.50 -24.49
CA VAL A 188 -0.79 21.83 -23.59
C VAL A 188 -0.46 21.33 -22.18
N ARG A 189 -0.74 22.17 -21.18
CA ARG A 189 -0.66 21.83 -19.76
C ARG A 189 -2.06 21.75 -19.16
N GLN A 190 -2.32 20.72 -18.36
CA GLN A 190 -3.56 20.61 -17.59
C GLN A 190 -3.65 21.70 -16.51
N LYS A 191 -4.81 21.92 -15.88
CA LYS A 191 -4.89 22.85 -14.75
C LYS A 191 -4.06 22.31 -13.59
N ALA A 192 -3.29 23.17 -12.94
CA ALA A 192 -2.63 22.83 -11.68
C ALA A 192 -3.70 22.59 -10.61
N ALA A 193 -3.48 21.59 -9.74
CA ALA A 193 -4.28 21.47 -8.53
C ALA A 193 -4.05 22.73 -7.66
N PRO A 194 -5.02 23.16 -6.83
CA PRO A 194 -4.82 24.32 -5.97
C PRO A 194 -3.69 24.05 -4.96
N GLY A 195 -2.53 24.65 -5.20
CA GLY A 195 -1.31 24.54 -4.39
C GLY A 195 -0.31 25.66 -4.74
N PRO A 196 0.63 26.00 -3.84
CA PRO A 196 1.44 27.21 -3.97
C PRO A 196 2.50 27.19 -5.09
N ASP A 197 2.89 26.04 -5.63
CA ASP A 197 4.02 25.93 -6.58
C ASP A 197 3.86 24.78 -7.62
N GLU A 198 2.77 24.74 -8.39
CA GLU A 198 2.63 23.70 -9.43
C GLU A 198 2.30 24.29 -10.80
N GLU A 199 3.24 24.13 -11.75
CA GLU A 199 2.96 24.20 -13.18
C GLU A 199 2.13 22.97 -13.56
N GLY A 200 1.10 23.16 -14.39
CA GLY A 200 0.25 22.07 -14.86
C GLY A 200 1.03 21.00 -15.64
N VAL A 201 0.57 19.76 -15.64
CA VAL A 201 1.28 18.63 -16.26
C VAL A 201 1.03 18.57 -17.78
N ASN A 202 2.06 18.28 -18.59
CA ASN A 202 1.96 18.10 -20.05
C ASN A 202 1.91 16.62 -20.48
N ALA A 203 1.67 16.36 -21.78
CA ALA A 203 1.56 14.99 -22.30
C ALA A 203 2.85 14.16 -22.14
N PHE A 204 4.02 14.79 -22.19
CA PHE A 204 5.32 14.12 -21.99
C PHE A 204 5.52 13.70 -20.53
N GLU A 205 5.19 14.56 -19.58
CA GLU A 205 5.24 14.27 -18.14
C GLU A 205 4.23 13.18 -17.76
N PHE A 206 3.04 13.13 -18.38
CA PHE A 206 2.10 12.01 -18.23
C PHE A 206 2.68 10.67 -18.74
N ALA A 207 3.36 10.68 -19.89
CA ALA A 207 4.03 9.50 -20.41
C ALA A 207 5.20 9.07 -19.51
N ALA A 208 5.95 10.04 -18.96
CA ALA A 208 7.04 9.81 -18.03
C ALA A 208 6.55 9.20 -16.72
N GLY A 209 5.48 9.75 -16.11
CA GLY A 209 4.89 9.24 -14.88
C GLY A 209 4.20 7.88 -15.03
N SER A 210 3.71 7.53 -16.22
CA SER A 210 3.23 6.17 -16.49
C SER A 210 4.38 5.21 -16.81
N GLY A 211 5.56 5.71 -17.19
CA GLY A 211 6.68 4.92 -17.67
C GLY A 211 6.50 4.39 -19.10
N CYS A 212 5.66 5.03 -19.93
CA CYS A 212 5.47 4.66 -21.34
C CYS A 212 6.53 5.32 -22.24
N VAL A 213 7.67 4.64 -22.44
CA VAL A 213 8.77 5.14 -23.29
C VAL A 213 8.31 5.39 -24.72
N ALA A 214 7.53 4.47 -25.31
CA ALA A 214 7.01 4.62 -26.67
C ALA A 214 6.13 5.87 -26.83
N CYS A 215 5.25 6.15 -25.86
CA CYS A 215 4.42 7.35 -25.86
C CYS A 215 5.29 8.62 -25.77
N ALA A 216 6.30 8.63 -24.89
CA ALA A 216 7.21 9.75 -24.72
C ALA A 216 8.04 10.02 -26.00
N GLU A 217 8.53 8.97 -26.68
CA GLU A 217 9.25 9.11 -27.95
C GLU A 217 8.39 9.71 -29.06
N LEU A 218 7.12 9.31 -29.17
CA LEU A 218 6.18 9.89 -30.13
C LEU A 218 5.93 11.39 -29.85
N VAL A 219 5.73 11.75 -28.58
CA VAL A 219 5.56 13.14 -28.16
C VAL A 219 6.80 13.97 -28.48
N VAL A 220 8.00 13.44 -28.21
CA VAL A 220 9.27 14.10 -28.53
C VAL A 220 9.46 14.25 -30.04
N ALA A 221 9.16 13.23 -30.83
CA ALA A 221 9.27 13.29 -32.29
C ALA A 221 8.38 14.39 -32.88
N ARG A 222 7.18 14.58 -32.33
CA ARG A 222 6.26 15.65 -32.75
C ARG A 222 6.73 17.04 -32.31
N ALA A 223 7.37 17.14 -31.15
CA ALA A 223 7.93 18.38 -30.61
C ALA A 223 9.19 18.85 -31.36
N GLN A 224 9.82 18.03 -32.20
CA GLN A 224 10.99 18.41 -33.01
C GLN A 224 10.64 19.20 -34.29
N GLU A 225 9.35 19.47 -34.54
CA GLU A 225 8.92 20.44 -35.56
C GLU A 225 9.32 21.88 -35.17
N PRO A 226 9.54 22.79 -36.13
CA PRO A 226 10.22 24.07 -35.86
C PRO A 226 9.48 24.93 -34.83
N GLY A 227 10.08 25.09 -33.64
CA GLY A 227 9.60 26.00 -32.58
C GLY A 227 9.72 25.49 -31.15
N VAL A 228 9.87 24.18 -30.93
CA VAL A 228 10.03 23.57 -29.60
C VAL A 228 11.35 22.82 -29.54
N HIS A 229 12.17 23.08 -28.51
CA HIS A 229 13.38 22.30 -28.30
C HIS A 229 13.05 21.10 -27.42
N ALA A 230 13.50 19.90 -27.80
CA ALA A 230 13.30 18.68 -27.00
C ALA A 230 13.82 18.80 -25.55
N ALA A 231 14.76 19.72 -25.31
CA ALA A 231 15.26 20.08 -23.99
C ALA A 231 14.18 20.74 -23.10
N ASP A 232 13.20 21.43 -23.66
CA ASP A 232 12.12 22.09 -22.91
C ASP A 232 11.14 21.09 -22.29
N LEU A 233 11.04 19.88 -22.88
CA LEU A 233 10.27 18.76 -22.34
C LEU A 233 10.98 18.07 -21.16
N ALA A 234 12.31 18.07 -21.16
CA ALA A 234 13.14 17.42 -20.14
C ALA A 234 13.38 18.34 -18.93
N ASN A 235 12.28 18.76 -18.30
CA ASN A 235 12.31 19.63 -17.13
C ASN A 235 12.42 18.84 -15.79
N ALA A 236 12.52 19.56 -14.68
CA ALA A 236 12.62 18.98 -13.34
C ALA A 236 11.42 18.09 -12.97
N MET A 237 10.21 18.46 -13.42
CA MET A 237 8.99 17.68 -13.18
C MET A 237 9.05 16.35 -13.91
N ALA A 238 9.41 16.36 -15.20
CA ALA A 238 9.55 15.17 -16.04
C ALA A 238 10.55 14.17 -15.41
N LEU A 239 11.69 14.66 -14.93
CA LEU A 239 12.67 13.82 -14.22
C LEU A 239 12.10 13.24 -12.93
N ALA A 240 11.37 14.05 -12.15
CA ALA A 240 10.79 13.62 -10.89
C ALA A 240 9.67 12.57 -11.05
N VAL A 241 8.80 12.72 -12.06
CA VAL A 241 7.73 11.74 -12.32
C VAL A 241 8.27 10.45 -12.95
N ALA A 242 9.33 10.51 -13.77
CA ALA A 242 10.00 9.30 -14.26
C ALA A 242 10.69 8.53 -13.14
N ALA A 243 11.29 9.24 -12.18
CA ALA A 243 11.87 8.63 -10.99
C ALA A 243 10.79 7.91 -10.14
N GLN A 244 9.59 8.49 -10.04
CA GLN A 244 8.43 7.85 -9.40
C GLN A 244 7.90 6.62 -10.16
N ALA A 245 7.96 6.62 -11.49
CA ALA A 245 7.48 5.50 -12.30
C ALA A 245 8.38 4.24 -12.20
N ASP A 246 9.56 4.39 -11.59
CA ASP A 246 10.61 3.37 -11.46
C ASP A 246 11.03 2.68 -12.77
N ASN A 247 10.99 3.44 -13.88
CA ASN A 247 11.35 2.95 -15.21
C ASN A 247 12.70 3.53 -15.66
N LEU A 248 13.74 2.69 -15.64
CA LEU A 248 15.10 3.08 -16.03
C LEU A 248 15.20 3.60 -17.47
N ALA A 249 14.50 2.99 -18.42
CA ALA A 249 14.54 3.43 -19.82
C ALA A 249 13.90 4.82 -19.99
N MET A 250 12.84 5.11 -19.24
CA MET A 250 12.25 6.46 -19.19
C MET A 250 13.20 7.47 -18.55
N LEU A 251 13.82 7.09 -17.43
CA LEU A 251 14.79 7.92 -16.72
C LEU A 251 15.97 8.28 -17.64
N GLU A 252 16.54 7.29 -18.35
CA GLU A 252 17.61 7.47 -19.33
C GLU A 252 17.18 8.35 -20.51
N LEU A 253 15.95 8.19 -21.01
CA LEU A 253 15.38 9.04 -22.05
C LEU A 253 15.37 10.51 -21.63
N ILE A 254 14.87 10.81 -20.42
CA ILE A 254 14.77 12.19 -19.93
C ILE A 254 16.15 12.78 -19.65
N LEU A 255 17.05 12.02 -19.04
CA LEU A 255 18.43 12.46 -18.81
C LEU A 255 19.14 12.80 -20.13
N ARG A 256 18.93 11.98 -21.17
CA ARG A 256 19.49 12.23 -22.51
C ARG A 256 18.89 13.48 -23.15
N LEU A 257 17.58 13.67 -23.06
CA LEU A 257 16.89 14.85 -23.62
C LEU A 257 17.25 16.15 -22.90
N GLY A 258 17.49 16.07 -21.58
CA GLY A 258 17.91 17.19 -20.74
C GLY A 258 19.41 17.49 -20.79
N ASN A 259 20.16 16.83 -21.67
CA ASN A 259 21.62 16.95 -21.80
C ASN A 259 22.37 16.72 -20.47
N TYR A 260 21.88 15.81 -19.63
CA TYR A 260 22.62 15.40 -18.44
C TYR A 260 23.84 14.55 -18.86
N PRO A 261 25.01 14.77 -18.27
CA PRO A 261 26.21 14.02 -18.63
C PRO A 261 26.05 12.55 -18.22
N LEU A 262 26.42 11.63 -19.12
CA LEU A 262 26.32 10.20 -18.87
C LEU A 262 27.18 9.79 -17.67
N VAL A 263 26.56 9.15 -16.69
CA VAL A 263 27.25 8.61 -15.52
C VAL A 263 27.63 7.18 -15.84
N ASN A 264 28.94 6.89 -15.89
CA ASN A 264 29.38 5.52 -15.75
C ASN A 264 29.34 5.16 -14.25
N ILE A 265 28.47 4.22 -13.87
CA ILE A 265 28.29 3.82 -12.46
C ILE A 265 29.62 3.27 -11.89
N GLU A 266 30.50 2.74 -12.74
CA GLU A 266 31.79 2.18 -12.36
C GLU A 266 32.92 3.21 -12.22
N ASP A 267 32.81 4.35 -12.91
CA ASP A 267 33.85 5.37 -12.96
C ASP A 267 33.24 6.67 -12.42
N ARG A 268 33.50 6.98 -11.14
CA ARG A 268 32.98 8.15 -10.39
C ARG A 268 33.55 9.46 -10.96
N GLY A 269 33.24 9.70 -12.22
CA GLY A 269 33.89 10.66 -13.08
C GLY A 269 33.62 12.10 -12.69
N HIS A 270 34.43 12.98 -13.25
CA HIS A 270 34.25 14.42 -13.18
C HIS A 270 33.03 14.81 -14.04
N LEU A 271 31.94 15.23 -13.40
CA LEU A 271 30.71 15.67 -14.04
C LEU A 271 30.55 17.18 -13.86
N VAL A 272 30.38 17.89 -14.96
CA VAL A 272 30.02 19.31 -14.96
C VAL A 272 28.50 19.42 -14.90
N LEU A 273 27.99 19.84 -13.74
CA LEU A 273 26.55 20.00 -13.51
C LEU A 273 26.23 21.44 -13.16
N THR A 274 25.20 21.99 -13.83
CA THR A 274 24.64 23.30 -13.45
C THR A 274 23.86 23.18 -12.14
N GLN A 275 23.67 24.29 -11.42
CA GLN A 275 22.89 24.28 -10.18
C GLN A 275 21.45 23.78 -10.40
N SER A 276 20.82 24.16 -11.51
CA SER A 276 19.49 23.69 -11.89
C SER A 276 19.42 22.16 -12.09
N MET A 277 20.45 21.57 -12.72
CA MET A 277 20.57 20.11 -12.85
C MET A 277 20.72 19.45 -11.48
N LYS A 278 21.54 20.04 -10.59
CA LYS A 278 21.70 19.51 -9.22
C LYS A 278 20.38 19.50 -8.45
N ASP A 279 19.63 20.60 -8.51
CA ASP A 279 18.33 20.74 -7.85
C ASP A 279 17.28 19.77 -8.42
N SER A 280 17.29 19.56 -9.75
CA SER A 280 16.39 18.61 -10.43
C SER A 280 16.69 17.16 -10.05
N ILE A 281 17.97 16.77 -10.03
CA ILE A 281 18.41 15.42 -9.64
C ILE A 281 18.06 15.14 -8.18
N GLU A 282 18.36 16.07 -7.27
CA GLU A 282 18.03 15.89 -5.86
C GLU A 282 16.51 15.84 -5.63
N GLY A 283 15.74 16.67 -6.35
CA GLY A 283 14.28 16.63 -6.32
C GLY A 283 13.71 15.29 -6.80
N ALA A 284 14.24 14.76 -7.91
CA ALA A 284 13.86 13.46 -8.43
C ALA A 284 14.25 12.30 -7.48
N PHE A 285 15.45 12.35 -6.90
CA PHE A 285 15.91 11.38 -5.91
C PHE A 285 15.03 11.40 -4.66
N ARG A 286 14.69 12.59 -4.14
CA ARG A 286 13.76 12.74 -3.02
C ARG A 286 12.38 12.17 -3.34
N ARG A 287 11.85 12.42 -4.54
CA ARG A 287 10.55 11.89 -4.95
C ARG A 287 10.57 10.36 -5.10
N ALA A 288 11.64 9.80 -5.65
CA ALA A 288 11.85 8.35 -5.70
C ALA A 288 11.83 7.70 -4.31
N LEU A 289 12.49 8.33 -3.32
CA LEU A 289 12.49 7.87 -1.93
C LEU A 289 11.08 7.90 -1.31
N LEU A 290 10.36 9.02 -1.46
CA LEU A 290 9.00 9.20 -0.90
C LEU A 290 7.94 8.27 -1.51
N GLN A 291 8.23 7.66 -2.66
CA GLN A 291 7.31 6.74 -3.35
C GLN A 291 7.73 5.27 -3.19
N GLY A 292 8.84 5.01 -2.50
CA GLY A 292 9.34 3.65 -2.31
C GLY A 292 9.87 2.98 -3.59
N THR A 293 10.31 3.77 -4.58
CA THR A 293 10.88 3.22 -5.83
C THR A 293 12.31 2.72 -5.61
N CYS A 294 12.72 1.65 -6.29
CA CYS A 294 13.99 0.97 -6.00
C CYS A 294 15.03 1.17 -7.12
N LYS A 295 14.62 1.04 -8.38
CA LYS A 295 15.54 0.99 -9.54
C LYS A 295 16.15 2.35 -9.83
N SER A 296 15.37 3.41 -9.67
CA SER A 296 15.78 4.79 -9.97
C SER A 296 16.75 5.38 -8.94
N LEU A 297 16.87 4.79 -7.75
CA LEU A 297 17.71 5.33 -6.66
C LEU A 297 19.20 5.32 -6.99
N LYS A 298 19.74 4.18 -7.42
CA LYS A 298 21.18 4.03 -7.68
C LYS A 298 21.65 4.95 -8.83
N PRO A 299 20.97 5.02 -9.99
CA PRO A 299 21.35 5.94 -11.07
C PRO A 299 21.31 7.41 -10.66
N LEU A 300 20.26 7.85 -9.95
CA LEU A 300 20.14 9.24 -9.49
C LEU A 300 21.21 9.58 -8.45
N PHE A 301 21.47 8.67 -7.52
CA PHE A 301 22.49 8.88 -6.51
C PHE A 301 23.91 8.86 -7.09
N ALA A 302 24.16 8.17 -8.21
CA ALA A 302 25.46 8.21 -8.87
C ALA A 302 25.83 9.62 -9.35
N TYR A 303 24.85 10.45 -9.74
CA TYR A 303 25.07 11.88 -9.94
C TYR A 303 25.40 12.58 -8.63
N ILE A 304 24.64 12.33 -7.56
CA ILE A 304 24.88 12.91 -6.22
C ILE A 304 26.27 12.53 -5.69
N ASP A 305 26.77 11.35 -6.05
CA ASP A 305 28.10 10.83 -5.68
C ASP A 305 29.27 11.28 -6.56
N SER A 306 28.98 12.04 -7.61
CA SER A 306 29.98 12.50 -8.57
C SER A 306 30.88 13.62 -8.03
N ARG A 307 32.02 13.81 -8.72
CA ARG A 307 32.96 14.91 -8.49
C ARG A 307 32.82 15.99 -9.56
N GLY A 308 33.11 17.24 -9.19
CA GLY A 308 33.22 18.37 -10.12
C GLY A 308 34.56 18.43 -10.84
N GLU A 309 34.74 19.42 -11.72
CA GLU A 309 35.99 19.66 -12.46
C GLU A 309 37.18 19.98 -11.56
N ASP A 310 36.94 20.61 -10.42
CA ASP A 310 37.95 20.95 -9.42
C ASP A 310 38.40 19.75 -8.57
N GLY A 311 37.80 18.57 -8.80
CA GLY A 311 38.01 17.36 -8.01
C GLY A 311 37.25 17.37 -6.67
N GLY A 312 36.50 18.44 -6.37
CA GLY A 312 35.58 18.53 -5.25
C GLY A 312 34.33 17.68 -5.48
N HIS A 313 33.53 17.48 -4.44
CA HIS A 313 32.24 16.80 -4.57
C HIS A 313 31.20 17.73 -5.18
N ASN A 314 30.37 17.22 -6.08
CA ASN A 314 29.28 18.04 -6.62
C ASN A 314 28.21 18.39 -5.56
N TRP A 315 28.10 17.55 -4.52
CA TRP A 315 27.26 17.76 -3.34
C TRP A 315 28.09 17.62 -2.06
N ASP A 316 28.18 18.70 -1.30
CA ASP A 316 28.77 18.71 0.04
C ASP A 316 27.82 18.09 1.08
N ASN A 317 26.52 18.37 0.95
CA ASN A 317 25.48 17.81 1.80
C ASN A 317 24.13 17.76 1.05
N LEU A 318 23.17 17.00 1.61
CA LEU A 318 21.79 16.91 1.11
C LEU A 318 20.89 17.90 1.85
N LYS A 319 19.79 18.32 1.20
CA LYS A 319 18.74 19.13 1.84
C LYS A 319 18.12 18.35 2.99
N GLN A 320 17.67 19.05 4.04
CA GLN A 320 17.04 18.42 5.20
C GLN A 320 15.81 17.57 4.83
N GLU A 321 15.04 18.01 3.84
CA GLU A 321 13.90 17.27 3.29
C GLU A 321 14.32 15.95 2.66
N THR A 322 15.45 15.93 1.95
CA THR A 322 16.02 14.72 1.33
C THR A 322 16.55 13.76 2.39
N LEU A 323 17.22 14.27 3.45
CA LEU A 323 17.65 13.45 4.59
C LEU A 323 16.47 12.84 5.35
N LYS A 324 15.38 13.60 5.52
CA LYS A 324 14.14 13.08 6.10
C LYS A 324 13.53 12.00 5.21
N ALA A 325 13.44 12.24 3.90
CA ALA A 325 12.93 11.25 2.94
C ALA A 325 13.78 9.97 2.91
N LEU A 326 15.10 10.06 3.04
CA LEU A 326 15.98 8.89 3.17
C LEU A 326 15.62 8.07 4.43
N ARG A 327 15.41 8.74 5.57
CA ARG A 327 15.02 8.06 6.81
C ARG A 327 13.67 7.37 6.66
N ASP A 328 12.67 8.09 6.15
CA ASP A 328 11.31 7.57 5.98
C ASP A 328 11.29 6.40 4.99
N ALA A 329 12.02 6.50 3.87
CA ALA A 329 12.16 5.45 2.87
C ALA A 329 12.89 4.22 3.43
N MET A 330 13.92 4.38 4.25
CA MET A 330 14.61 3.25 4.89
C MET A 330 13.63 2.43 5.74
N LEU A 331 12.77 3.11 6.50
CA LEU A 331 11.77 2.45 7.31
C LEU A 331 10.68 1.79 6.44
N GLU A 332 10.23 2.45 5.36
CA GLU A 332 9.29 1.88 4.41
C GLU A 332 9.84 0.63 3.71
N PHE A 333 11.10 0.65 3.27
CA PHE A 333 11.76 -0.51 2.67
C PHE A 333 11.86 -1.70 3.63
N ALA A 334 11.97 -1.45 4.94
CA ALA A 334 11.97 -2.51 5.93
C ALA A 334 10.62 -3.25 6.04
N THR A 335 9.53 -2.67 5.52
CA THR A 335 8.18 -3.27 5.55
C THR A 335 7.90 -4.26 4.41
N ARG A 336 8.89 -4.50 3.53
CA ARG A 336 8.79 -5.37 2.36
C ARG A 336 9.93 -6.38 2.36
N ASP A 337 9.66 -7.59 1.86
CA ASP A 337 10.59 -8.73 1.93
C ASP A 337 11.14 -9.16 0.56
N ASP A 338 10.78 -8.43 -0.50
CA ASP A 338 11.30 -8.71 -1.83
C ASP A 338 12.76 -8.26 -2.00
N GLU A 339 13.47 -8.89 -2.95
CA GLU A 339 14.89 -8.62 -3.21
C GLU A 339 15.16 -7.17 -3.57
N GLU A 340 14.27 -6.53 -4.35
CA GLU A 340 14.44 -5.14 -4.80
C GLU A 340 14.42 -4.16 -3.60
N HIS A 341 13.49 -4.34 -2.65
CA HIS A 341 13.38 -3.48 -1.48
C HIS A 341 14.48 -3.75 -0.44
N ARG A 342 14.94 -5.00 -0.30
CA ARG A 342 16.11 -5.33 0.53
C ARG A 342 17.38 -4.68 -0.01
N ASP A 343 17.59 -4.73 -1.32
CA ASP A 343 18.70 -4.05 -1.99
C ASP A 343 18.62 -2.53 -1.81
N ALA A 344 17.43 -1.95 -1.94
CA ALA A 344 17.20 -0.53 -1.69
C ALA A 344 17.43 -0.16 -0.22
N PHE A 345 17.04 -1.03 0.72
CA PHE A 345 17.31 -0.86 2.14
C PHE A 345 18.82 -0.84 2.43
N VAL A 346 19.58 -1.81 1.92
CA VAL A 346 21.06 -1.85 2.07
C VAL A 346 21.69 -0.60 1.46
N PHE A 347 21.19 -0.16 0.31
CA PHE A 347 21.67 1.04 -0.36
C PHE A 347 21.43 2.31 0.48
N VAL A 348 20.19 2.55 0.93
CA VAL A 348 19.84 3.73 1.73
C VAL A 348 20.50 3.71 3.10
N SER A 349 20.57 2.56 3.76
CA SER A 349 21.29 2.41 5.02
C SER A 349 22.80 2.65 4.87
N GLY A 350 23.39 2.25 3.74
CA GLY A 350 24.76 2.59 3.38
C GLY A 350 25.00 4.09 3.24
N ILE A 351 24.00 4.86 2.81
CA ILE A 351 24.08 6.33 2.72
C ILE A 351 23.95 6.97 4.11
N LEU A 352 22.98 6.53 4.90
CA LEU A 352 22.59 7.17 6.17
C LEU A 352 23.41 6.74 7.38
N LEU A 353 23.85 5.49 7.42
CA LEU A 353 24.35 4.85 8.63
C LEU A 353 25.84 4.50 8.55
N ASN A 354 26.45 4.62 7.37
CA ASN A 354 27.88 4.39 7.21
C ASN A 354 28.67 5.58 7.77
N THR A 355 29.62 5.31 8.67
CA THR A 355 30.48 6.34 9.27
C THR A 355 31.34 7.06 8.25
N ASP A 356 31.66 6.39 7.14
CA ASP A 356 32.49 6.94 6.07
C ASP A 356 31.66 7.72 5.03
N SER A 357 30.33 7.73 5.16
CA SER A 357 29.45 8.49 4.28
C SER A 357 29.46 9.97 4.67
N ARG A 358 29.80 10.84 3.70
CA ARG A 358 29.79 12.30 3.88
C ARG A 358 28.41 12.89 4.19
N PHE A 359 27.34 12.16 3.87
CA PHE A 359 25.96 12.60 4.09
C PHE A 359 25.44 12.26 5.48
N THR A 360 26.24 11.54 6.28
CA THR A 360 25.89 11.19 7.65
C THR A 360 26.31 12.32 8.58
N SER A 361 25.35 12.96 9.26
CA SER A 361 25.66 13.97 10.26
C SER A 361 25.90 13.34 11.64
N PRO A 362 26.75 13.95 12.51
CA PRO A 362 26.99 13.43 13.85
C PRO A 362 25.71 13.18 14.70
N PRO A 363 24.68 14.06 14.67
CA PRO A 363 23.41 13.80 15.38
C PRO A 363 22.62 12.60 14.85
N LEU A 364 22.78 12.26 13.57
CA LEU A 364 22.21 11.06 12.96
C LEU A 364 22.98 9.80 13.37
N GLN A 365 24.30 9.91 13.59
CA GLN A 365 25.13 8.81 14.13
C GLN A 365 24.75 8.47 15.57
N GLU A 366 24.53 9.47 16.42
CA GLU A 366 24.09 9.26 17.82
C GLU A 366 22.72 8.56 17.92
N LYS A 367 21.93 8.57 16.84
CA LYS A 367 20.59 7.96 16.77
C LYS A 367 20.51 6.80 15.79
N LYS A 368 21.63 6.36 15.21
CA LYS A 368 21.68 5.29 14.20
C LYS A 368 21.00 4.01 14.68
N ASP A 369 21.29 3.63 15.92
CA ASP A 369 20.76 2.41 16.52
C ASP A 369 19.24 2.49 16.70
N ASN A 370 18.70 3.67 17.02
CA ASN A 370 17.26 3.88 17.14
C ASN A 370 16.54 3.75 15.79
N VAL A 371 17.12 4.28 14.70
CA VAL A 371 16.48 4.17 13.38
C VAL A 371 16.53 2.73 12.85
N LEU A 372 17.63 2.01 13.09
CA LEU A 372 17.72 0.59 12.76
C LEU A 372 16.76 -0.26 13.61
N LEU A 373 16.62 0.06 14.90
CA LEU A 373 15.65 -0.58 15.78
C LEU A 373 14.22 -0.34 15.31
N ASP A 374 13.89 0.89 14.89
CA ASP A 374 12.57 1.21 14.33
C ASP A 374 12.32 0.44 13.01
N ALA A 375 13.33 0.30 12.16
CA ALA A 375 13.25 -0.52 10.95
C ALA A 375 13.02 -2.01 11.29
N PHE A 376 13.78 -2.55 12.24
CA PHE A 376 13.66 -3.92 12.73
C PHE A 376 12.26 -4.19 13.30
N PHE A 377 11.74 -3.23 14.08
CA PHE A 377 10.41 -3.28 14.67
C PHE A 377 9.31 -3.36 13.60
N TRP A 378 9.37 -2.51 12.57
CA TRP A 378 8.40 -2.54 11.47
C TRP A 378 8.51 -3.79 10.58
N ALA A 379 9.74 -4.28 10.34
CA ALA A 379 9.95 -5.55 9.64
C ALA A 379 9.30 -6.72 10.42
N CYS A 380 9.46 -6.73 11.75
CA CYS A 380 8.81 -7.71 12.62
C CYS A 380 7.28 -7.61 12.61
N GLN A 381 6.72 -6.40 12.61
CA GLN A 381 5.28 -6.17 12.52
C GLN A 381 4.68 -6.71 11.22
N LYS A 382 5.36 -6.48 10.09
CA LYS A 382 4.89 -6.87 8.76
C LYS A 382 5.16 -8.34 8.44
N GLY A 383 6.09 -8.97 9.16
CA GLY A 383 6.44 -10.37 8.95
C GLY A 383 7.49 -10.57 7.86
N CYS A 384 8.34 -9.58 7.58
CA CYS A 384 9.38 -9.65 6.57
C CYS A 384 10.62 -10.37 7.13
N LEU A 385 10.59 -11.70 7.13
CA LEU A 385 11.57 -12.53 7.83
C LEU A 385 12.99 -12.31 7.30
N ASP A 386 13.16 -12.22 6.00
CA ASP A 386 14.50 -12.08 5.45
C ASP A 386 15.04 -10.66 5.63
N THR A 387 14.18 -9.65 5.57
CA THR A 387 14.53 -8.28 5.97
C THR A 387 14.93 -8.21 7.46
N VAL A 388 14.26 -8.94 8.35
CA VAL A 388 14.65 -9.07 9.77
C VAL A 388 16.05 -9.68 9.89
N LYS A 389 16.32 -10.80 9.21
CA LYS A 389 17.66 -11.44 9.18
C LYS A 389 18.74 -10.53 8.62
N LEU A 390 18.41 -9.77 7.58
CA LEU A 390 19.32 -8.79 6.97
C LEU A 390 19.71 -7.71 7.98
N ILE A 391 18.73 -7.08 8.63
CA ILE A 391 18.99 -6.04 9.64
C ILE A 391 19.83 -6.60 10.80
N ASP A 392 19.53 -7.81 11.26
CA ASP A 392 20.28 -8.49 12.32
C ASP A 392 21.73 -8.76 11.90
N SER A 393 21.95 -9.21 10.64
CA SER A 393 23.29 -9.43 10.10
C SER A 393 24.13 -8.15 9.98
N MET A 394 23.47 -7.00 9.79
CA MET A 394 24.12 -5.70 9.69
C MET A 394 24.58 -5.16 11.05
N HIS A 395 23.98 -5.60 12.16
CA HIS A 395 24.27 -5.04 13.48
C HIS A 395 24.25 -6.10 14.60
N LYS A 396 25.45 -6.54 15.02
CA LYS A 396 25.63 -7.61 16.03
C LYS A 396 25.16 -7.29 17.45
N SER A 397 24.75 -6.06 17.74
CA SER A 397 24.42 -5.61 19.10
C SER A 397 23.09 -4.85 19.18
N LEU A 398 22.15 -5.16 18.29
CA LEU A 398 20.83 -4.53 18.33
C LEU A 398 20.07 -5.01 19.58
N GLU A 399 19.66 -4.09 20.46
CA GLU A 399 18.87 -4.45 21.64
C GLU A 399 17.42 -4.78 21.22
N VAL A 400 17.17 -6.04 20.87
CA VAL A 400 15.87 -6.51 20.33
C VAL A 400 14.69 -6.30 21.30
N SER A 401 14.98 -6.22 22.61
CA SER A 401 14.00 -5.96 23.67
C SER A 401 13.76 -4.47 23.94
N GLN A 402 14.54 -3.57 23.31
CA GLN A 402 14.31 -2.13 23.40
C GLN A 402 12.95 -1.77 22.78
N LEU A 403 12.27 -0.83 23.42
CA LEU A 403 10.96 -0.37 22.97
C LEU A 403 11.11 0.58 21.78
N SER A 404 10.27 0.39 20.77
CA SER A 404 10.29 1.28 19.60
C SER A 404 9.86 2.71 19.99
N HIS A 405 10.49 3.68 19.32
CA HIS A 405 10.14 5.10 19.41
C HIS A 405 8.99 5.46 18.44
N VAL A 406 8.57 4.52 17.61
CA VAL A 406 7.62 4.71 16.52
C VAL A 406 6.29 4.03 16.86
N SER A 407 5.20 4.53 16.28
CA SER A 407 3.85 4.06 16.59
C SER A 407 3.63 2.57 16.20
N PRO A 408 3.05 1.73 17.08
CA PRO A 408 2.64 2.03 18.45
C PRO A 408 3.85 2.15 19.38
N ALA A 409 4.05 3.35 19.91
CA ALA A 409 5.21 3.66 20.73
C ALA A 409 5.24 2.77 21.97
N SER A 410 6.44 2.51 22.48
CA SER A 410 6.64 1.71 23.68
C SER A 410 6.33 0.22 23.54
N CYS A 411 6.09 -0.31 22.34
CA CYS A 411 5.97 -1.76 22.14
C CYS A 411 7.34 -2.39 21.80
N SER A 412 7.52 -3.66 22.19
CA SER A 412 8.68 -4.47 21.76
C SER A 412 8.40 -5.13 20.41
N SER A 413 9.47 -5.43 19.67
CA SER A 413 9.39 -6.13 18.37
C SER A 413 8.70 -7.49 18.48
N LEU A 414 8.97 -8.23 19.57
CA LEU A 414 8.29 -9.49 19.88
C LEU A 414 6.78 -9.30 20.08
N TYR A 415 6.37 -8.29 20.87
CA TYR A 415 4.95 -8.06 21.15
C TYR A 415 4.16 -7.81 19.86
N VAL A 416 4.69 -7.00 18.96
CA VAL A 416 3.99 -6.64 17.71
C VAL A 416 3.99 -7.80 16.71
N ALA A 417 5.10 -8.53 16.57
CA ALA A 417 5.14 -9.74 15.74
C ALA A 417 4.10 -10.77 16.21
N VAL A 418 3.96 -10.93 17.53
CA VAL A 418 2.95 -11.81 18.15
C VAL A 418 1.53 -11.29 17.90
N ALA A 419 1.28 -10.01 18.11
CA ALA A 419 -0.05 -9.42 17.93
C ALA A 419 -0.56 -9.59 16.48
N GLU A 420 0.31 -9.36 15.50
CA GLU A 420 0.02 -9.46 14.07
C GLU A 420 0.03 -10.91 13.54
N GLY A 421 0.40 -11.90 14.35
CA GLY A 421 0.36 -13.31 13.94
C GLY A 421 1.55 -13.76 13.08
N ARG A 422 2.73 -13.12 13.22
CA ARG A 422 3.93 -13.42 12.41
C ARG A 422 4.72 -14.61 12.98
N GLU A 423 4.20 -15.83 12.81
CA GLU A 423 4.76 -17.05 13.44
C GLU A 423 6.23 -17.30 13.10
N GLU A 424 6.63 -17.19 11.83
CA GLU A 424 8.02 -17.44 11.39
C GLU A 424 9.00 -16.42 11.99
N VAL A 425 8.60 -15.15 12.07
CA VAL A 425 9.42 -14.11 12.72
C VAL A 425 9.53 -14.38 14.21
N VAL A 426 8.44 -14.74 14.88
CA VAL A 426 8.48 -15.09 16.31
C VAL A 426 9.40 -16.29 16.55
N GLN A 427 9.35 -17.30 15.69
CA GLN A 427 10.24 -18.45 15.77
C GLN A 427 11.71 -18.04 15.62
N TYR A 428 12.03 -17.18 14.66
CA TYR A 428 13.38 -16.63 14.47
C TYR A 428 13.87 -15.82 15.67
N LEU A 429 13.02 -14.94 16.21
CA LEU A 429 13.35 -14.14 17.39
C LEU A 429 13.70 -15.04 18.58
N PHE A 430 12.97 -16.13 18.80
CA PHE A 430 13.30 -17.07 19.88
C PHE A 430 14.55 -17.90 19.60
N SER A 431 14.85 -18.25 18.35
CA SER A 431 16.03 -19.05 18.03
C SER A 431 17.33 -18.27 18.19
N GLU A 432 17.38 -17.02 17.71
CA GLU A 432 18.60 -16.21 17.71
C GLU A 432 18.72 -15.31 18.95
N HIS A 433 17.60 -14.79 19.46
CA HIS A 433 17.59 -13.76 20.51
C HIS A 433 16.93 -14.21 21.82
N GLY A 434 16.64 -15.52 21.97
CA GLY A 434 15.84 -16.06 23.08
C GLY A 434 16.26 -15.64 24.49
N GLU A 435 17.56 -15.53 24.77
CA GLU A 435 18.06 -15.10 26.10
C GLU A 435 17.91 -13.60 26.37
N GLN A 436 17.80 -12.77 25.32
CA GLN A 436 17.70 -11.31 25.41
C GLN A 436 16.25 -10.82 25.39
N LEU A 437 15.30 -11.68 24.99
CA LEU A 437 13.88 -11.34 24.89
C LEU A 437 13.21 -11.32 26.27
N ASP A 438 12.67 -10.16 26.65
CA ASP A 438 11.79 -10.07 27.81
C ASP A 438 10.34 -10.43 27.44
N ILE A 439 9.98 -11.69 27.66
CA ILE A 439 8.63 -12.22 27.44
C ILE A 439 7.57 -11.68 28.41
N HIS A 440 7.99 -11.02 29.51
CA HIS A 440 7.07 -10.36 30.45
C HIS A 440 6.70 -8.94 29.99
N LEU A 441 7.44 -8.38 29.04
CA LEU A 441 7.27 -7.04 28.54
C LEU A 441 5.99 -6.92 27.69
N GLY A 442 5.03 -6.16 28.19
CA GLY A 442 3.74 -5.95 27.52
C GLY A 442 3.76 -4.90 26.41
N ASN A 443 2.57 -4.37 26.08
CA ASN A 443 2.36 -3.28 25.09
C ASN A 443 3.03 -1.93 25.43
N GLY A 444 3.84 -1.92 26.50
CA GLY A 444 4.60 -0.82 27.09
C GLY A 444 3.88 0.50 27.38
N VAL A 445 2.55 0.52 27.34
CA VAL A 445 1.75 1.57 27.96
C VAL A 445 1.83 1.45 29.48
N PHE A 446 1.76 0.22 30.00
CA PHE A 446 1.85 -0.08 31.43
C PHE A 446 2.82 -1.23 31.67
N ALA A 447 3.53 -1.19 32.80
CA ALA A 447 4.42 -2.28 33.23
C ALA A 447 3.67 -3.62 33.37
N ASN A 448 2.45 -3.54 33.92
CA ASN A 448 1.56 -4.67 34.14
C ASN A 448 0.52 -4.83 33.02
N GLY A 449 0.74 -4.19 31.86
CA GLY A 449 -0.16 -4.25 30.71
C GLY A 449 -0.14 -5.60 29.99
N PRO A 450 -0.92 -5.76 28.91
CA PRO A 450 -1.05 -7.01 28.18
C PRO A 450 0.29 -7.59 27.70
N THR A 451 0.56 -8.86 28.01
CA THR A 451 1.77 -9.58 27.59
C THR A 451 1.66 -10.07 26.14
N PRO A 452 2.77 -10.47 25.49
CA PRO A 452 2.71 -11.12 24.18
C PRO A 452 1.79 -12.34 24.19
N LEU A 453 1.85 -13.17 25.25
CA LEU A 453 0.99 -14.34 25.39
C LEU A 453 -0.50 -13.97 25.45
N TRP A 454 -0.86 -12.91 26.18
CA TRP A 454 -2.24 -12.42 26.20
C TRP A 454 -2.73 -12.00 24.81
N SER A 455 -1.88 -11.29 24.06
CA SER A 455 -2.22 -10.83 22.69
C SER A 455 -2.42 -12.00 21.74
N ALA A 456 -1.55 -13.03 21.82
CA ALA A 456 -1.65 -14.25 21.02
C ALA A 456 -2.98 -14.99 21.28
N VAL A 457 -3.38 -15.14 22.55
CA VAL A 457 -4.64 -15.79 22.94
C VAL A 457 -5.84 -14.99 22.47
N ARG A 458 -5.82 -13.66 22.65
CA ARG A 458 -6.91 -12.78 22.23
C ARG A 458 -7.16 -12.82 20.72
N ASN A 459 -6.11 -12.89 19.92
CA ASN A 459 -6.19 -12.93 18.46
C ASN A 459 -6.35 -14.36 17.92
N GLY A 460 -6.13 -15.38 18.75
CA GLY A 460 -6.31 -16.79 18.40
C GLY A 460 -5.15 -17.40 17.62
N HIS A 461 -3.93 -16.95 17.86
CA HIS A 461 -2.72 -17.39 17.14
C HIS A 461 -2.13 -18.67 17.76
N ALA A 462 -2.76 -19.82 17.51
CA ALA A 462 -2.44 -21.08 18.19
C ALA A 462 -0.96 -21.52 18.08
N GLY A 463 -0.33 -21.39 16.91
CA GLY A 463 1.10 -21.71 16.72
C GLY A 463 2.02 -20.83 17.58
N ILE A 464 1.75 -19.52 17.60
CA ILE A 464 2.48 -18.55 18.41
C ILE A 464 2.28 -18.79 19.91
N ILE A 465 1.06 -19.16 20.34
CA ILE A 465 0.80 -19.52 21.75
C ILE A 465 1.71 -20.68 22.17
N ARG A 466 1.83 -21.72 21.33
CA ARG A 466 2.74 -22.86 21.60
C ARG A 466 4.20 -22.41 21.66
N LEU A 467 4.65 -21.55 20.73
CA LEU A 467 6.01 -21.01 20.74
C LEU A 467 6.30 -20.19 22.01
N LEU A 468 5.36 -19.35 22.44
CA LEU A 468 5.51 -18.56 23.66
C LEU A 468 5.59 -19.46 24.89
N LEU A 469 4.68 -20.43 25.02
CA LEU A 469 4.69 -21.38 26.14
C LEU A 469 5.96 -22.24 26.13
N ALA A 470 6.45 -22.65 24.96
CA ALA A 470 7.71 -23.36 24.78
C ALA A 470 8.95 -22.62 25.32
N ASN A 471 8.89 -21.29 25.30
CA ASN A 471 9.94 -20.39 25.78
C ASN A 471 9.62 -19.79 27.17
N GLY A 472 8.66 -20.36 27.90
CA GLY A 472 8.33 -19.96 29.27
C GLY A 472 7.40 -18.78 29.40
N GLY A 473 6.51 -18.59 28.42
CA GLY A 473 5.51 -17.51 28.37
C GLY A 473 4.80 -17.30 29.72
N PRO A 474 4.70 -16.05 30.20
CA PRO A 474 4.21 -15.77 31.54
C PRO A 474 2.69 -15.93 31.64
N VAL A 475 2.25 -16.70 32.63
CA VAL A 475 0.83 -16.90 32.96
C VAL A 475 0.53 -16.38 34.37
N ASP A 476 -0.70 -15.93 34.58
CA ASP A 476 -1.16 -15.45 35.88
C ASP A 476 -1.66 -16.59 36.77
N SER A 477 -2.28 -17.62 36.19
CA SER A 477 -2.56 -18.88 36.88
C SER A 477 -2.59 -20.07 35.93
N TYR A 478 -2.20 -21.24 36.44
CA TYR A 478 -2.31 -22.51 35.73
C TYR A 478 -2.50 -23.65 36.72
N ASP A 479 -3.12 -24.74 36.28
CA ASP A 479 -3.16 -25.98 37.06
C ASP A 479 -1.74 -26.56 37.17
N SER A 480 -1.22 -26.64 38.41
CA SER A 480 0.13 -27.14 38.67
C SER A 480 0.26 -28.65 38.44
N ALA A 481 -0.86 -29.38 38.35
CA ALA A 481 -0.85 -30.78 38.00
C ALA A 481 -0.51 -30.93 36.51
N LYS A 482 0.66 -31.53 36.23
CA LYS A 482 1.08 -31.84 34.86
C LYS A 482 0.07 -32.78 34.20
N PRO A 483 -0.53 -32.42 33.05
CA PRO A 483 -1.54 -33.24 32.42
C PRO A 483 -0.91 -34.55 31.89
N GLU A 484 -1.37 -35.70 32.38
CA GLU A 484 -0.99 -37.00 31.82
C GLU A 484 -1.58 -37.19 30.42
N VAL A 485 -0.78 -37.13 29.36
CA VAL A 485 -1.23 -37.42 28.00
C VAL A 485 -1.01 -38.92 27.73
N GLU A 486 -2.07 -39.71 27.82
CA GLU A 486 -2.05 -41.13 27.41
C GLU A 486 -2.47 -41.21 25.94
N GLU A 487 -1.55 -41.55 25.03
CA GLU A 487 -1.93 -41.82 23.63
C GLU A 487 -2.91 -43.02 23.59
N PRO A 488 -4.08 -42.92 22.93
CA PRO A 488 -4.43 -41.96 21.87
C PRO A 488 -5.34 -40.79 22.31
N ARG A 489 -5.54 -40.55 23.62
CA ARG A 489 -6.39 -39.46 24.12
C ARG A 489 -5.59 -38.17 24.26
N SER A 490 -5.70 -37.29 23.27
CA SER A 490 -5.22 -35.90 23.40
C SER A 490 -5.97 -35.22 24.55
N LYS A 491 -5.25 -34.72 25.56
CA LYS A 491 -5.85 -33.86 26.59
C LYS A 491 -5.98 -32.44 26.05
N LYS A 492 -7.14 -31.83 26.25
CA LYS A 492 -7.42 -30.43 25.90
C LYS A 492 -7.18 -29.52 27.09
N VAL A 493 -6.47 -28.42 26.85
CA VAL A 493 -6.36 -27.31 27.80
C VAL A 493 -6.98 -26.07 27.20
N VAL A 494 -7.63 -25.27 28.04
CA VAL A 494 -8.22 -24.00 27.63
C VAL A 494 -7.36 -22.88 28.18
N ILE A 495 -6.89 -22.01 27.29
CA ILE A 495 -6.12 -20.83 27.66
C ILE A 495 -7.03 -19.63 27.52
N THR A 496 -7.22 -18.89 28.61
CA THR A 496 -8.12 -17.74 28.67
C THR A 496 -7.33 -16.44 28.82
N ALA A 497 -7.80 -15.40 28.16
CA ALA A 497 -7.26 -14.05 28.20
C ALA A 497 -8.40 -13.08 28.52
N THR A 498 -8.37 -12.48 29.71
CA THR A 498 -9.40 -11.54 30.16
C THR A 498 -8.98 -10.11 29.86
N LYS A 499 -9.91 -9.30 29.37
CA LYS A 499 -9.70 -7.87 29.09
C LYS A 499 -9.85 -7.05 30.37
N THR A 500 -8.76 -6.96 31.12
CA THR A 500 -8.60 -6.03 32.25
C THR A 500 -7.34 -5.19 32.06
N THR A 501 -7.06 -4.27 33.00
CA THR A 501 -5.83 -3.48 33.03
C THR A 501 -4.59 -4.37 33.13
N ARG A 502 -4.61 -5.38 34.01
CA ARG A 502 -3.56 -6.41 34.13
C ARG A 502 -3.54 -7.37 32.93
N ALA A 503 -4.69 -7.57 32.27
CA ALA A 503 -4.83 -8.50 31.15
C ALA A 503 -4.29 -9.92 31.49
N PRO A 504 -4.93 -10.64 32.43
CA PRO A 504 -4.42 -11.90 32.92
C PRO A 504 -4.59 -13.02 31.90
N VAL A 505 -3.64 -13.97 31.93
CA VAL A 505 -3.71 -15.23 31.16
C VAL A 505 -3.82 -16.40 32.12
N ARG A 506 -4.84 -17.26 31.94
CA ARG A 506 -4.99 -18.51 32.70
C ARG A 506 -4.90 -19.72 31.79
N ILE A 507 -4.34 -20.81 32.31
CA ILE A 507 -4.42 -22.14 31.68
C ILE A 507 -5.26 -23.03 32.59
N ILE A 508 -6.40 -23.50 32.09
CA ILE A 508 -7.34 -24.33 32.86
C ILE A 508 -7.63 -25.64 32.13
N SER A 509 -8.01 -26.65 32.91
CA SER A 509 -8.42 -27.94 32.36
C SER A 509 -9.81 -27.85 31.74
N GLU A 510 -10.14 -28.75 30.82
CA GLU A 510 -11.49 -28.84 30.24
C GLU A 510 -12.58 -29.11 31.30
N ALA A 511 -12.24 -29.84 32.37
CA ALA A 511 -13.13 -30.10 33.49
C ALA A 511 -13.40 -28.83 34.33
N GLU A 512 -12.36 -28.03 34.57
CA GLU A 512 -12.48 -26.74 35.25
C GLU A 512 -13.30 -25.77 34.40
N TRP A 513 -13.05 -25.72 33.08
CA TRP A 513 -13.84 -24.93 32.14
C TRP A 513 -15.33 -25.26 32.19
N ALA A 514 -15.66 -26.56 32.15
CA ALA A 514 -17.05 -27.01 32.18
C ALA A 514 -17.74 -26.67 33.51
N THR A 515 -16.98 -26.66 34.61
CA THR A 515 -17.49 -26.26 35.93
C THR A 515 -17.74 -24.76 36.01
N GLU A 516 -16.82 -23.94 35.48
CA GLU A 516 -16.93 -22.48 35.51
C GLU A 516 -18.02 -21.95 34.55
N ASN A 517 -18.15 -22.53 33.35
CA ASN A 517 -18.99 -21.99 32.27
C ASN A 517 -20.28 -22.79 32.02
N GLY A 518 -20.49 -23.90 32.74
CA GLY A 518 -21.72 -24.70 32.68
C GLY A 518 -21.95 -25.48 31.38
N HIS A 519 -20.95 -25.58 30.50
CA HIS A 519 -21.00 -26.36 29.26
C HIS A 519 -19.61 -26.93 28.89
N HIS A 520 -19.59 -28.05 28.18
CA HIS A 520 -18.38 -28.61 27.57
C HIS A 520 -18.10 -27.95 26.22
N LEU A 521 -16.82 -27.85 25.85
CA LEU A 521 -16.41 -27.38 24.52
C LEU A 521 -16.53 -28.54 23.53
N GLU A 522 -17.52 -28.50 22.64
CA GLU A 522 -17.79 -29.56 21.66
C GLU A 522 -17.09 -29.26 20.32
N GLY A 523 -15.85 -29.72 20.14
CA GLY A 523 -15.16 -29.60 18.85
C GLY A 523 -13.63 -29.72 18.92
N PRO A 524 -12.92 -29.96 17.79
CA PRO A 524 -11.48 -30.24 17.79
C PRO A 524 -10.57 -29.01 17.97
N ALA A 525 -11.03 -27.78 17.73
CA ALA A 525 -10.27 -26.57 18.06
C ALA A 525 -11.19 -25.34 18.00
N GLU A 526 -11.41 -24.70 19.15
CA GLU A 526 -12.24 -23.50 19.23
C GLU A 526 -11.44 -22.31 19.75
N LYS A 527 -11.56 -21.20 19.03
CA LYS A 527 -11.33 -19.87 19.58
C LYS A 527 -12.69 -19.23 19.80
N GLY A 528 -12.89 -18.63 20.95
CA GLY A 528 -14.18 -18.04 21.30
C GLY A 528 -14.04 -16.85 22.23
N GLY A 529 -15.18 -16.26 22.55
CA GLY A 529 -15.24 -15.17 23.51
C GLY A 529 -16.56 -15.16 24.24
N TYR A 530 -16.52 -14.82 25.51
CA TYR A 530 -17.69 -14.67 26.35
C TYR A 530 -17.51 -13.48 27.29
N THR A 531 -18.59 -13.11 27.95
CA THR A 531 -18.58 -12.08 28.99
C THR A 531 -18.79 -12.78 30.33
N ASP A 532 -17.81 -12.64 31.22
CA ASP A 532 -17.84 -13.27 32.54
C ASP A 532 -18.87 -12.60 33.48
N SER A 533 -19.13 -13.17 34.66
CA SER A 533 -20.06 -12.67 35.68
C SER A 533 -19.81 -11.21 36.08
N ASP A 534 -18.54 -10.78 36.02
CA ASP A 534 -18.09 -9.42 36.29
C ASP A 534 -18.23 -8.47 35.08
N ARG A 535 -18.94 -8.88 34.01
CA ARG A 535 -19.06 -8.16 32.73
C ARG A 535 -17.73 -7.91 32.01
N LYS A 536 -16.72 -8.75 32.26
CA LYS A 536 -15.41 -8.68 31.63
C LYS A 536 -15.40 -9.51 30.34
N GLU A 537 -14.83 -8.95 29.27
CA GLU A 537 -14.65 -9.69 28.00
C GLU A 537 -13.51 -10.71 28.19
N VAL A 538 -13.81 -12.00 27.99
CA VAL A 538 -12.84 -13.09 28.03
C VAL A 538 -12.74 -13.71 26.64
N ARG A 539 -11.52 -13.90 26.15
CA ARG A 539 -11.22 -14.71 24.97
C ARG A 539 -10.57 -16.01 25.38
N TYR A 540 -10.82 -17.08 24.65
CA TYR A 540 -10.20 -18.36 24.93
C TYR A 540 -9.74 -19.06 23.65
N VAL A 541 -8.70 -19.89 23.80
CA VAL A 541 -8.17 -20.78 22.77
C VAL A 541 -8.00 -22.16 23.39
N THR A 542 -8.53 -23.19 22.74
CA THR A 542 -8.28 -24.58 23.12
C THR A 542 -7.02 -25.10 22.44
N LEU A 543 -6.12 -25.72 23.20
CA LEU A 543 -4.98 -26.45 22.66
C LEU A 543 -5.11 -27.94 22.96
N GLU A 544 -5.02 -28.76 21.92
CA GLU A 544 -4.79 -30.20 22.09
C GLU A 544 -3.29 -30.42 22.41
N LEU A 545 -3.02 -31.05 23.55
CA LEU A 545 -1.66 -31.32 23.98
C LEU A 545 -1.13 -32.60 23.34
N THR A 546 0.06 -32.51 22.77
CA THR A 546 0.86 -33.64 22.28
C THR A 546 1.96 -34.00 23.29
N ALA A 547 2.61 -35.16 23.12
CA ALA A 547 3.77 -35.54 23.94
C ALA A 547 4.92 -34.52 23.86
N SER A 548 5.08 -33.82 22.73
CA SER A 548 6.04 -32.71 22.60
C SER A 548 5.68 -31.49 23.43
N ASP A 549 4.39 -31.23 23.67
CA ASP A 549 3.93 -30.07 24.44
C ASP A 549 4.17 -30.22 25.95
N LEU A 550 4.26 -31.45 26.44
CA LEU A 550 4.57 -31.72 27.84
C LEU A 550 5.98 -31.27 28.26
N LYS A 551 6.88 -31.03 27.28
CA LYS A 551 8.23 -30.53 27.53
C LYS A 551 8.26 -29.08 27.98
N TRP A 552 7.27 -28.28 27.58
CA TRP A 552 7.22 -26.88 27.94
C TRP A 552 6.41 -26.59 29.20
N TRP A 553 5.62 -27.54 29.69
CA TRP A 553 4.86 -27.40 30.94
C TRP A 553 5.77 -27.02 32.13
N ASP A 554 6.98 -27.59 32.17
CA ASP A 554 7.96 -27.33 33.24
C ASP A 554 8.70 -25.99 33.06
N LYS A 555 8.52 -25.32 31.91
CA LYS A 555 9.16 -24.03 31.58
C LYS A 555 8.24 -22.84 31.80
N ILE A 556 6.93 -23.06 31.99
CA ILE A 556 5.93 -22.00 32.18
C ILE A 556 6.35 -21.15 33.38
N GLN A 557 6.41 -19.83 33.18
CA GLN A 557 6.72 -18.89 34.24
C GLN A 557 5.45 -18.28 34.80
N LEU A 558 5.40 -18.10 36.12
CA LEU A 558 4.42 -17.21 36.72
C LEU A 558 4.79 -15.77 36.38
N ARG A 559 3.78 -15.00 35.99
CA ARG A 559 3.95 -13.58 35.70
C ARG A 559 4.45 -12.84 36.94
N LYS A 560 5.44 -11.96 36.75
CA LYS A 560 6.01 -11.13 37.82
C LYS A 560 4.92 -10.33 38.56
N SER A 561 5.09 -10.16 39.87
CA SER A 561 4.19 -9.32 40.67
C SER A 561 4.38 -7.84 40.32
N ASP A 562 3.39 -7.00 40.63
CA ASP A 562 3.49 -5.56 40.41
C ASP A 562 4.70 -4.94 41.15
N GLU A 563 5.06 -5.48 42.32
CA GLU A 563 6.25 -5.04 43.08
C GLU A 563 7.57 -5.41 42.40
N GLN A 564 7.65 -6.60 41.80
CA GLN A 564 8.82 -7.03 41.04
C GLN A 564 8.94 -6.24 39.72
N LEU A 565 7.82 -5.90 39.09
CA LEU A 565 7.83 -5.02 37.92
C LEU A 565 8.32 -3.61 38.29
N ARG A 566 7.93 -3.07 39.45
CA ARG A 566 8.46 -1.76 39.96
C ARG A 566 9.96 -1.74 40.14
N SER A 567 10.53 -2.83 40.67
CA SER A 567 11.95 -2.86 40.97
C SER A 567 12.83 -3.08 39.74
N ILE A 568 12.24 -3.58 38.65
CA ILE A 568 12.95 -3.86 37.37
C ILE A 568 12.81 -2.68 36.40
N GLU A 569 11.71 -1.92 36.47
CA GLU A 569 11.49 -0.80 35.56
C GLU A 569 12.28 0.46 35.93
N ASN A 570 13.45 0.61 35.30
CA ASN A 570 14.20 1.87 35.31
C ASN A 570 13.61 2.94 34.37
N ASN A 571 12.64 2.59 33.51
CA ASN A 571 12.15 3.43 32.41
C ASN A 571 10.93 4.30 32.77
N GLY A 572 10.50 4.35 34.02
CA GLY A 572 9.46 5.27 34.49
C GLY A 572 8.05 5.02 33.94
N ARG A 573 7.74 3.80 33.47
CA ARG A 573 6.36 3.42 33.09
C ARG A 573 5.49 3.34 34.34
N GLU A 574 4.25 3.81 34.23
CA GLU A 574 3.31 3.74 35.33
C GLU A 574 2.78 2.31 35.49
N ILE A 575 2.76 1.83 36.72
CA ILE A 575 1.87 0.73 37.09
C ILE A 575 0.53 1.35 37.39
N GLN A 576 -0.52 0.86 36.73
CA GLN A 576 -1.87 1.19 37.15
C GLN A 576 -2.14 0.55 38.51
N THR A 577 -1.83 1.27 39.58
CA THR A 577 -2.43 1.00 40.88
C THR A 577 -3.83 1.57 40.83
N HIS A 578 -4.86 0.73 40.92
CA HIS A 578 -6.20 1.22 41.19
C HIS A 578 -6.37 1.45 42.70
N PRO A 579 -6.59 2.68 43.17
CA PRO A 579 -7.28 2.96 44.43
C PRO A 579 -8.78 3.20 44.18
N GLY A 580 -9.44 2.33 43.40
CA GLY A 580 -10.87 2.49 43.09
C GLY A 580 -11.36 1.55 42.01
N ALA A 581 -11.79 0.37 42.43
CA ALA A 581 -12.77 -0.44 41.70
C ALA A 581 -14.01 -0.54 42.59
N ALA A 582 -14.98 0.32 42.31
CA ALA A 582 -16.37 0.24 42.74
C ALA A 582 -17.25 0.37 41.50
#